data_AF-A0A1E5K3K8-F1
#
_entry.id   AF-A0A1E5K3K8-F1
#
_cell.length_a   1.000
_cell.length_b   1.000
_cell.length_c   1.000
_cell.angle_alpha   90.00
_cell.angle_beta   90.00
_cell.angle_gamma   90.00
#
_symmetry.space_group_name_H-M   'P 1'
#
loop_
_entity.id
_entity.type
_entity.pdbx_description
1 polymer ?
#
loop_
_entity_poly.entity_id
_entity_poly.type
_entity_poly.pdbx_seq_one_letter_code
_entity_poly.pdbx_strand_id
1 'polypeptide(L)'
;MELQNIIQMMIHASRRIEKATNEIHKMAREKAETEYEYRQALSIEIMKLKAKGVQATLIPDVARGNVAELKLARDLADGKYKSAVESLRALQSELNGLQTISRYQSEV
;
A
#
# COMPACT_ATOMS: atom_id res chain seq x y z
N MET A 1 1.52 -30.42 -24.34
CA MET A 1 1.53 -29.00 -24.78
C MET A 1 0.77 -28.12 -23.79
N GLU A 2 -0.48 -28.46 -23.45
CA GLU A 2 -1.30 -27.75 -22.44
C GLU A 2 -0.66 -27.68 -21.03
N LEU A 3 -0.20 -28.80 -20.48
CA LEU A 3 0.41 -28.84 -19.13
C LEU A 3 1.69 -28.00 -19.01
N GLN A 4 2.54 -28.03 -20.05
CA GLN A 4 3.76 -27.20 -20.08
C GLN A 4 3.41 -25.70 -20.10
N ASN A 5 2.33 -25.30 -20.78
CA ASN A 5 1.86 -23.91 -20.76
C ASN A 5 1.38 -23.49 -19.37
N ILE A 6 0.61 -24.33 -18.68
CA ILE A 6 0.15 -24.05 -17.31
C ILE A 6 1.33 -23.91 -16.35
N ILE A 7 2.33 -24.79 -16.44
CA ILE A 7 3.55 -24.71 -15.63
C ILE A 7 4.29 -23.39 -15.90
N GLN A 8 4.42 -22.96 -17.15
CA GLN A 8 5.03 -21.67 -17.48
C GLN A 8 4.25 -20.49 -16.90
N MET A 9 2.92 -20.52 -16.98
CA MET A 9 2.05 -19.50 -16.37
C MET A 9 2.21 -19.44 -14.85
N MET A 10 2.30 -20.60 -14.17
CA MET A 10 2.55 -20.68 -12.73
C MET A 10 3.91 -20.08 -12.35
N ILE A 11 4.98 -20.42 -13.08
CA ILE A 11 6.32 -19.85 -12.86
C ILE A 11 6.30 -18.33 -13.04
N HIS A 12 5.61 -17.85 -14.08
CA HIS A 12 5.47 -16.42 -14.34
C HIS A 12 4.70 -15.70 -13.22
N ALA A 13 3.58 -16.28 -12.74
CA ALA A 13 2.82 -15.75 -11.62
C ALA A 13 3.66 -15.70 -10.33
N SER A 14 4.42 -16.76 -10.02
CA SER A 14 5.32 -16.78 -8.86
C SER A 14 6.38 -15.68 -8.93
N ARG A 15 7.01 -15.46 -10.10
CA ARG A 15 7.98 -14.36 -10.29
C ARG A 15 7.35 -12.98 -10.11
N ARG A 16 6.09 -12.79 -10.55
CA ARG A 16 5.34 -11.54 -10.35
C ARG A 16 5.03 -11.31 -8.87
N ILE A 17 4.63 -12.36 -8.15
CA ILE A 17 4.38 -12.33 -6.70
C ILE A 17 5.64 -11.94 -5.94
N GLU A 18 6.78 -12.53 -6.27
CA GLU A 18 8.07 -12.21 -5.63
C GLU A 18 8.44 -10.73 -5.82
N LYS A 19 8.37 -10.23 -7.06
CA LYS A 19 8.61 -8.82 -7.36
C LYS A 19 7.63 -7.89 -6.64
N ALA A 20 6.35 -8.21 -6.67
CA ALA A 20 5.31 -7.42 -6.01
C ALA A 20 5.53 -7.36 -4.50
N THR A 21 5.94 -8.47 -3.87
CA THR A 21 6.23 -8.53 -2.43
C THR A 21 7.38 -7.59 -2.06
N ASN A 22 8.47 -7.59 -2.83
CA ASN A 22 9.60 -6.68 -2.60
C ASN A 22 9.20 -5.21 -2.73
N GLU A 23 8.37 -4.86 -3.71
CA GLU A 23 7.86 -3.49 -3.85
C GLU A 23 6.88 -3.11 -2.73
N ILE A 24 6.03 -4.03 -2.28
CA ILE A 24 5.12 -3.80 -1.15
C ILE A 24 5.91 -3.51 0.13
N HIS A 25 7.06 -4.15 0.36
CA HIS A 25 7.91 -3.83 1.51
C HIS A 25 8.43 -2.38 1.46
N LYS A 26 8.81 -1.89 0.28
CA LYS A 26 9.21 -0.49 0.10
C LYS A 26 8.03 0.46 0.35
N MET A 27 6.86 0.14 -0.19
CA MET A 27 5.64 0.93 0.02
C MET A 27 5.21 0.95 1.49
N ALA A 28 5.40 -0.16 2.23
CA ALA A 28 5.12 -0.23 3.66
C ALA A 28 5.99 0.75 4.45
N ARG A 29 7.28 0.84 4.08
CA ARG A 29 8.22 1.79 4.66
C ARG A 29 7.84 3.24 4.32
N GLU A 30 7.59 3.54 3.04
CA GLU A 30 7.17 4.87 2.59
C GLU A 30 5.89 5.33 3.30
N LYS A 31 4.91 4.43 3.45
CA LYS A 31 3.69 4.68 4.22
C LYS A 31 3.99 5.02 5.68
N ALA A 32 4.91 4.29 6.33
CA ALA A 32 5.26 4.55 7.73
C ALA A 32 6.00 5.88 7.89
N GLU A 33 6.92 6.19 6.98
CA GLU A 33 7.71 7.43 6.98
C GLU A 33 6.79 8.65 6.77
N THR A 34 5.91 8.61 5.76
CA THR A 34 4.97 9.71 5.48
C THR A 34 3.94 9.93 6.59
N GLU A 35 3.44 8.87 7.25
CA GLU A 35 2.57 8.99 8.43
C GLU A 35 3.32 9.64 9.61
N TYR A 36 4.57 9.25 9.84
CA TYR A 36 5.41 9.85 10.87
C TYR A 36 5.64 11.34 10.63
N GLU A 37 6.06 11.71 9.42
CA GLU A 37 6.31 13.10 9.01
C GLU A 37 5.06 13.96 9.17
N TYR A 38 3.91 13.49 8.66
CA TYR A 38 2.65 14.21 8.80
C TYR A 38 2.27 14.42 10.28
N ARG A 39 2.36 13.38 11.12
CA ARG A 39 1.99 13.51 12.54
C ARG A 39 2.93 14.43 13.31
N GLN A 40 4.22 14.38 13.02
CA GLN A 40 5.19 15.28 13.62
C GLN A 40 4.89 16.73 13.23
N ALA A 41 4.75 17.01 11.93
CA ALA A 41 4.48 18.35 11.43
C ALA A 41 3.15 18.90 11.96
N LEU A 42 2.10 18.09 11.96
CA LEU A 42 0.79 18.48 12.52
C LEU A 42 0.90 18.84 14.00
N SER A 43 1.63 18.06 14.78
CA SER A 43 1.81 18.32 16.22
C SER A 43 2.57 19.61 16.47
N ILE A 44 3.65 19.85 15.71
CA ILE A 44 4.43 21.09 15.75
C ILE A 44 3.54 22.29 15.38
N GLU A 45 2.74 22.16 14.32
CA GLU A 45 1.88 23.24 13.85
C GLU A 45 0.78 23.60 14.85
N ILE A 46 0.18 22.58 15.49
CA ILE A 46 -0.77 22.79 16.60
C ILE A 46 -0.10 23.58 17.73
N MET A 47 1.13 23.23 18.12
CA MET A 47 1.84 23.97 19.18
C MET A 47 2.15 25.42 18.79
N LYS A 48 2.56 25.65 17.53
CA LYS A 48 2.77 27.01 17.01
C LYS A 48 1.50 27.84 17.05
N LEU A 49 0.37 27.28 16.63
CA LEU A 49 -0.92 27.98 16.63
C LEU A 49 -1.41 28.27 18.05
N LYS A 50 -1.19 27.35 19.01
CA LYS A 50 -1.43 27.59 20.43
C LYS A 50 -0.60 28.76 20.96
N ALA A 51 0.69 28.79 20.66
CA ALA A 51 1.59 29.88 21.06
C ALA A 51 1.20 31.23 20.44
N LYS A 52 0.61 31.22 19.23
CA LYS A 52 0.08 32.41 18.55
C LYS A 52 -1.27 32.89 19.09
N GLY A 53 -1.87 32.20 20.07
CA GLY A 53 -3.16 32.58 20.65
C GLY A 53 -4.36 32.35 19.73
N VAL A 54 -4.24 31.47 18.73
CA VAL A 54 -5.37 31.09 17.87
C VAL A 54 -6.45 30.44 18.74
N GLN A 55 -7.73 30.77 18.47
CA GLN A 55 -8.85 30.19 19.20
C GLN A 55 -8.78 28.66 19.17
N ALA A 56 -8.85 28.02 20.35
CA ALA A 56 -8.60 26.59 20.51
C ALA A 56 -9.45 25.70 19.58
N THR A 57 -10.67 26.12 19.27
CA THR A 57 -11.60 25.43 18.37
C THR A 57 -11.16 25.46 16.91
N LEU A 58 -10.41 26.49 16.48
CA LEU A 58 -9.93 26.65 15.09
C LEU A 58 -8.58 25.98 14.85
N ILE A 59 -7.79 25.77 15.90
CA ILE A 59 -6.43 25.21 15.78
C ILE A 59 -6.38 23.90 14.99
N PRO A 60 -7.26 22.90 15.20
CA PRO A 60 -7.20 21.65 14.46
C PRO A 60 -7.40 21.83 12.96
N ASP A 61 -8.30 22.72 12.56
CA ASP A 61 -8.63 22.94 11.15
C ASP A 61 -7.53 23.73 10.45
N VAL A 62 -7.03 24.79 11.10
CA VAL A 62 -5.91 25.59 10.59
C VAL A 62 -4.64 24.75 10.49
N ALA A 63 -4.32 23.95 11.52
CA ALA A 63 -3.13 23.10 11.50
C ALA A 63 -3.18 22.09 10.35
N ARG A 64 -4.32 21.41 10.16
CA ARG A 64 -4.51 20.45 9.05
C ARG A 64 -4.43 21.13 7.68
N GLY A 65 -4.93 22.36 7.57
CA GLY A 65 -4.78 23.16 6.35
C GLY A 65 -3.32 23.50 6.05
N ASN A 66 -2.57 23.93 7.06
CA ASN A 66 -1.17 24.32 6.92
C ASN A 66 -0.24 23.15 6.55
N VAL A 67 -0.58 21.92 6.96
CA VAL A 67 0.18 20.70 6.62
C VAL A 67 -0.54 19.80 5.61
N ALA A 68 -1.45 20.36 4.80
CA ALA A 68 -2.29 19.58 3.90
C ALA A 68 -1.50 18.77 2.85
N GLU A 69 -0.36 19.28 2.39
CA GLU A 69 0.52 18.56 1.45
C GLU A 69 1.10 17.28 2.05
N LEU A 70 1.53 17.32 3.32
CA LEU A 70 2.01 16.14 4.03
C LEU A 70 0.89 15.13 4.26
N LYS A 71 -0.33 15.62 4.53
CA LYS A 71 -1.52 14.77 4.62
C LYS A 71 -1.79 14.06 3.29
N LEU A 72 -1.71 14.78 2.17
CA LEU A 72 -1.89 14.21 0.83
C LEU A 72 -0.84 13.14 0.55
N ALA A 73 0.44 13.40 0.80
CA ALA A 73 1.52 12.45 0.58
C ALA A 73 1.31 11.13 1.35
N ARG A 74 0.94 11.25 2.62
CA ARG A 74 0.57 10.12 3.50
C ARG A 74 -0.64 9.35 2.99
N ASP A 75 -1.72 10.05 2.62
CA ASP A 75 -2.95 9.41 2.13
C ASP A 75 -2.68 8.68 0.80
N LEU A 76 -1.84 9.24 -0.07
CA LEU A 76 -1.37 8.59 -1.29
C LEU A 76 -0.53 7.35 -1.00
N ALA A 77 0.41 7.41 -0.04
CA ALA A 77 1.24 6.28 0.33
C ALA A 77 0.41 5.13 0.93
N ASP A 78 -0.58 5.44 1.79
CA ASP A 78 -1.50 4.43 2.33
C ASP A 78 -2.38 3.81 1.24
N GLY A 79 -2.92 4.62 0.33
CA GLY A 79 -3.70 4.15 -0.80
C GLY A 79 -2.90 3.24 -1.73
N LYS A 80 -1.67 3.63 -2.08
CA LYS A 80 -0.75 2.82 -2.91
C LYS A 80 -0.45 1.49 -2.24
N TYR A 81 -0.07 1.50 -0.96
CA TYR A 81 0.23 0.27 -0.22
C TYR A 81 -0.97 -0.68 -0.19
N LYS A 82 -2.17 -0.19 0.16
CA LYS A 82 -3.40 -1.00 0.17
C LYS A 82 -3.70 -1.59 -1.20
N SER A 83 -3.66 -0.76 -2.25
CA SER A 83 -3.88 -1.20 -3.62
C SER A 83 -2.89 -2.28 -4.07
N ALA A 84 -1.62 -2.15 -3.68
CA ALA A 84 -0.59 -3.13 -3.99
C ALA A 84 -0.83 -4.46 -3.27
N VAL A 85 -1.24 -4.43 -2.00
CA VAL A 85 -1.62 -5.62 -1.23
C VAL A 85 -2.82 -6.34 -1.87
N GLU A 86 -3.87 -5.62 -2.27
CA GLU A 86 -5.00 -6.25 -2.98
C GLU A 86 -4.59 -6.85 -4.33
N SER A 87 -3.70 -6.17 -5.05
CA SER A 87 -3.16 -6.69 -6.31
C SER A 87 -2.36 -7.98 -6.11
N LEU A 88 -1.57 -8.07 -5.02
CA LEU A 88 -0.86 -9.29 -4.65
C LEU A 88 -1.82 -10.45 -4.35
N ARG A 89 -2.93 -10.18 -3.65
CA ARG A 89 -3.97 -11.19 -3.39
C ARG A 89 -4.64 -11.68 -4.66
N ALA A 90 -4.89 -10.79 -5.62
CA ALA A 90 -5.42 -11.19 -6.93
C ALA A 90 -4.44 -12.15 -7.66
N LEU A 91 -3.14 -11.87 -7.65
CA LEU A 91 -2.11 -12.76 -8.22
C LEU A 91 -2.05 -14.12 -7.51
N GLN A 92 -2.18 -14.14 -6.18
CA GLN A 92 -2.25 -15.39 -5.42
C GLN A 92 -3.49 -16.21 -5.80
N SER A 93 -4.65 -15.55 -5.97
CA SER A 93 -5.87 -16.21 -6.44
C SER A 93 -5.73 -16.78 -7.85
N GLU A 94 -5.07 -16.06 -8.76
CA GLU A 94 -4.76 -16.54 -10.12
C GLU A 94 -3.91 -17.81 -10.06
N LEU A 95 -2.84 -17.79 -9.25
CA LEU A 95 -1.97 -18.96 -9.07
C LEU A 95 -2.73 -20.17 -8.49
N ASN A 96 -3.60 -19.96 -7.50
CA ASN A 96 -4.43 -21.02 -6.94
C ASN A 96 -5.41 -21.61 -7.97
N GLY A 97 -5.94 -20.77 -8.86
CA GLY A 97 -6.75 -21.21 -10.01
C GLY A 97 -5.96 -22.13 -10.94
N LEU A 98 -4.75 -21.71 -11.32
CA LEU A 98 -3.86 -22.51 -12.18
C LEU A 98 -3.48 -23.85 -11.54
N GLN A 99 -3.19 -23.87 -10.23
CA GLN A 99 -2.90 -25.10 -9.49
C GLN A 99 -4.09 -26.06 -9.50
N THR A 100 -5.30 -25.54 -9.30
CA THR A 100 -6.53 -26.35 -9.35
C THR A 100 -6.73 -26.97 -10.74
N ILE A 101 -6.60 -26.17 -11.80
CA ILE A 101 -6.73 -26.66 -13.19
C ILE A 101 -5.69 -27.75 -13.48
N SER A 102 -4.44 -27.56 -13.04
CA SER A 102 -3.37 -28.54 -13.26
C SER A 102 -3.66 -29.89 -12.60
N ARG A 103 -4.32 -29.93 -11.43
CA ARG A 103 -4.67 -31.20 -10.76
C ARG A 103 -5.67 -32.02 -11.57
N TYR A 104 -6.73 -31.37 -12.05
CA TYR A 104 -7.75 -32.06 -12.86
C TYR A 104 -7.20 -32.54 -14.21
N GLN A 105 -6.25 -31.81 -14.80
CA GLN A 105 -5.58 -32.27 -16.03
C GLN A 105 -4.63 -33.46 -15.82
N SER A 106 -4.14 -33.68 -14.60
CA SER A 106 -3.32 -34.87 -14.28
C SER A 106 -4.15 -36.13 -13.98
N GLU A 107 -5.46 -35.99 -13.79
CA GLU A 107 -6.41 -37.08 -13.49
C GLU A 107 -7.10 -37.64 -14.75
N VAL A 108 -6.95 -36.98 -15.91
CA VAL A 108 -7.48 -37.37 -17.23
C VAL A 108 -6.35 -37.91 -18.10
#